data_AF-A0A075JV26-F1
#
_entry.id   AF-A0A075JV26-F1
#
_cell.length_a   1.000
_cell.length_b   1.000
_cell.length_c   1.000
_cell.angle_alpha   90.00
_cell.angle_beta   90.00
_cell.angle_gamma   90.00
#
_symmetry.space_group_name_H-M   'P 1'
#
loop_
_entity.id
_entity.type
_entity.pdbx_description
1 polymer ?
#
loop_
_entity_poly.entity_id
_entity_poly.type
_entity_poly.pdbx_seq_one_letter_code
_entity_poly.pdbx_strand_id
1 'polypeptide(L)'
;MFVAIRCGLVLALALLATCVLASESDALTRLQRTSSGHIWDRDSVLKIDIDSDGKPDYVFLSQDSKSASVGLVLGQRGRRVIVHTFPIGDPSQDSLCAAPAGIAKESLDYDPTDEVGAISGFRRSKAGTAFILGEGECDLFHFFWNTKTNNLDWWRL
;
A
#
# COMPACT_ATOMS: atom_id res chain seq x y z
N MET A 1 -31.38 4.29 65.51
CA MET A 1 -30.06 4.40 64.86
C MET A 1 -30.21 3.84 63.45
N PHE A 2 -30.52 4.69 62.47
CA PHE A 2 -30.78 4.29 61.08
C PHE A 2 -29.61 4.72 60.20
N VAL A 3 -28.93 3.75 59.58
CA VAL A 3 -27.78 3.97 58.69
C VAL A 3 -28.31 4.12 57.26
N ALA A 4 -28.23 5.33 56.71
CA ALA A 4 -28.60 5.62 55.34
C ALA A 4 -27.42 5.32 54.40
N ILE A 5 -27.54 4.28 53.58
CA ILE A 5 -26.55 3.92 52.55
C ILE A 5 -26.80 4.80 51.32
N ARG A 6 -25.91 5.75 51.06
CA ARG A 6 -25.90 6.56 49.84
C ARG A 6 -25.31 5.74 48.70
N CYS A 7 -26.18 5.29 47.80
CA CYS A 7 -25.80 4.66 46.53
C CYS A 7 -25.27 5.75 45.59
N GLY A 8 -23.94 5.85 45.47
CA GLY A 8 -23.26 6.77 44.57
C GLY A 8 -23.28 6.24 43.14
N LEU A 9 -24.04 6.89 42.26
CA LEU A 9 -24.07 6.62 40.83
C LEU A 9 -22.84 7.27 40.17
N VAL A 10 -21.80 6.48 39.88
CA VAL A 10 -20.64 6.94 39.10
C VAL A 10 -20.97 6.77 37.62
N LEU A 11 -21.31 7.87 36.94
CA LEU A 11 -21.56 7.91 35.50
C LEU A 11 -20.19 7.97 34.77
N ALA A 12 -19.68 6.81 34.36
CA ALA A 12 -18.45 6.73 33.57
C ALA A 12 -18.76 7.08 32.10
N LEU A 13 -18.43 8.32 31.70
CA LEU A 13 -18.54 8.79 30.33
C LEU A 13 -17.38 8.21 29.50
N ALA A 14 -17.59 7.03 28.90
CA ALA A 14 -16.63 6.43 27.99
C ALA A 14 -16.61 7.19 26.65
N LEU A 15 -15.63 8.08 26.46
CA LEU A 15 -15.30 8.64 25.15
C LEU A 15 -14.78 7.52 24.25
N LEU A 16 -15.69 6.90 23.50
CA LEU A 16 -15.36 6.05 22.37
C LEU A 16 -14.78 6.93 21.26
N ALA A 17 -13.45 7.10 21.26
CA ALA A 17 -12.73 7.63 20.11
C ALA A 17 -12.88 6.62 18.97
N THR A 18 -13.88 6.80 18.11
CA THR A 18 -14.03 6.01 16.89
C THR A 18 -12.86 6.35 15.97
N CYS A 19 -11.87 5.48 15.93
CA CYS A 19 -10.79 5.56 14.96
C CYS A 19 -11.41 5.27 13.58
N VAL A 20 -11.68 6.32 12.80
CA VAL A 20 -12.14 6.17 11.41
C VAL A 20 -10.94 5.69 10.60
N LEU A 21 -10.80 4.37 10.48
CA LEU A 21 -9.85 3.76 9.56
C LEU A 21 -10.37 3.95 8.13
N ALA A 22 -9.48 4.29 7.20
CA ALA A 22 -9.84 4.38 5.79
C ALA A 22 -10.34 3.01 5.31
N SER A 23 -11.54 2.97 4.74
CA SER A 23 -12.06 1.77 4.11
C SER A 23 -11.48 1.59 2.71
N GLU A 24 -11.52 0.37 2.21
CA GLU A 24 -11.16 0.04 0.83
C GLU A 24 -11.96 0.86 -0.19
N SER A 25 -13.27 0.99 0.02
CA SER A 25 -14.15 1.78 -0.85
C SER A 25 -13.77 3.26 -0.86
N ASP A 26 -13.39 3.81 0.30
CA ASP A 26 -12.88 5.18 0.38
C ASP A 26 -11.55 5.33 -0.35
N ALA A 27 -10.67 4.33 -0.24
CA ALA A 27 -9.38 4.33 -0.93
C ALA A 27 -9.57 4.30 -2.45
N LEU A 28 -10.41 3.39 -2.96
CA LEU A 28 -10.74 3.31 -4.39
C LEU A 28 -11.37 4.61 -4.90
N THR A 29 -12.33 5.17 -4.17
CA THR A 29 -12.96 6.45 -4.53
C THR A 29 -11.94 7.59 -4.62
N ARG A 30 -10.97 7.63 -3.70
CA ARG A 30 -9.90 8.64 -3.72
C ARG A 30 -8.98 8.44 -4.91
N LEU A 31 -8.59 7.20 -5.19
CA LEU A 31 -7.74 6.86 -6.32
C LEU A 31 -8.40 7.25 -7.65
N GLN A 32 -9.69 6.92 -7.83
CA GLN A 32 -10.50 7.30 -8.99
C GLN A 32 -10.62 8.82 -9.18
N ARG A 33 -10.73 9.59 -8.08
CA ARG A 33 -10.79 11.06 -8.15
C ARG A 33 -9.45 11.69 -8.55
N THR A 34 -8.34 11.18 -8.02
CA THR A 34 -7.01 11.72 -8.31
C THR A 34 -6.51 11.29 -9.69
N SER A 35 -6.91 10.10 -10.15
CA SER A 35 -6.42 9.49 -11.38
C SER A 35 -7.57 8.93 -12.21
N SER A 36 -8.41 9.83 -12.73
CA SER A 36 -9.66 9.49 -13.44
C SER A 36 -9.46 8.85 -14.82
N GLY A 37 -8.24 8.86 -15.35
CA GLY A 37 -7.90 8.19 -16.61
C GLY A 37 -7.72 6.67 -16.51
N HIS A 38 -7.73 6.12 -15.28
CA HIS A 38 -7.50 4.70 -15.03
C HIS A 38 -8.80 3.99 -14.64
N ILE A 39 -8.96 2.75 -15.11
CA ILE A 39 -10.03 1.84 -14.68
C ILE A 39 -9.40 0.88 -13.67
N TRP A 40 -9.55 1.22 -12.40
CA TRP A 40 -8.99 0.45 -11.29
C TRP A 40 -9.78 -0.84 -11.08
N ASP A 41 -9.07 -1.96 -11.13
CA ASP A 41 -9.59 -3.28 -10.78
C ASP A 41 -9.81 -3.34 -9.26
N ARG A 42 -11.06 -3.57 -8.86
CA ARG A 42 -11.43 -3.68 -7.45
C ARG A 42 -10.95 -5.00 -6.86
N ASP A 43 -10.92 -6.06 -7.66
CA ASP A 43 -10.62 -7.41 -7.19
C ASP A 43 -9.10 -7.62 -7.03
N SER A 44 -8.28 -6.72 -7.59
CA SER A 44 -6.82 -6.74 -7.43
C SER A 44 -6.33 -6.19 -6.09
N VAL A 45 -7.21 -5.73 -5.19
CA VAL A 45 -6.82 -4.92 -4.04
C VAL A 45 -5.86 -5.64 -3.08
N LEU A 46 -4.77 -4.97 -2.71
CA LEU A 46 -3.91 -5.39 -1.60
C LEU A 46 -4.09 -4.44 -0.43
N LYS A 47 -4.35 -4.99 0.76
CA LYS A 47 -4.34 -4.28 2.04
C LYS A 47 -3.04 -4.56 2.79
N ILE A 48 -2.19 -3.56 2.94
CA ILE A 48 -0.83 -3.66 3.54
C ILE A 48 -0.54 -2.44 4.41
N ASP A 49 0.44 -2.50 5.30
CA ASP A 49 1.00 -1.32 6.00
C ASP A 49 2.40 -1.08 5.42
N ILE A 50 2.47 -0.27 4.36
CA ILE A 50 3.69 -0.13 3.57
C ILE A 50 4.65 0.88 4.20
N ASP A 51 4.11 1.92 4.85
CA ASP A 51 4.89 2.97 5.50
C ASP A 51 5.20 2.67 6.99
N SER A 52 4.74 1.53 7.50
CA SER A 52 4.97 1.04 8.88
C SER A 52 4.36 1.96 9.95
N ASP A 53 3.24 2.62 9.65
CA ASP A 53 2.55 3.52 10.57
C ASP A 53 1.47 2.82 11.43
N GLY A 54 1.28 1.51 11.22
CA GLY A 54 0.32 0.68 11.92
C GLY A 54 -1.12 0.77 11.38
N LYS A 55 -1.35 1.49 10.27
CA LYS A 55 -2.64 1.62 9.61
C LYS A 55 -2.62 0.91 8.25
N PRO A 56 -3.77 0.41 7.78
CA PRO A 56 -3.83 -0.19 6.46
C PRO A 56 -3.82 0.86 5.35
N ASP A 57 -2.92 0.66 4.41
CA ASP A 57 -2.86 1.22 3.08
C ASP A 57 -3.47 0.25 2.06
N TYR A 58 -3.84 0.79 0.89
CA TYR A 58 -4.48 0.02 -0.18
C TYR A 58 -3.76 0.22 -1.51
N VAL A 59 -3.47 -0.87 -2.19
CA VAL A 59 -2.88 -0.89 -3.54
C VAL A 59 -3.90 -1.48 -4.51
N PHE A 60 -4.07 -0.83 -5.65
CA PHE A 60 -4.94 -1.29 -6.74
C PHE A 60 -4.15 -1.36 -8.05
N LEU A 61 -4.60 -2.21 -8.97
CA LEU A 61 -4.06 -2.33 -10.31
C LEU A 61 -5.05 -1.71 -11.30
N SER A 62 -4.55 -0.99 -12.29
CA SER A 62 -5.27 -0.64 -13.52
C SER A 62 -4.40 -1.09 -14.67
N GLN A 63 -4.96 -1.69 -15.71
CA GLN A 63 -4.16 -2.12 -16.85
C GLN A 63 -4.96 -2.17 -18.13
N ASP A 64 -4.26 -2.00 -19.24
CA ASP A 64 -4.73 -2.25 -20.59
C ASP A 64 -3.66 -3.03 -21.38
N SER A 65 -3.82 -3.14 -22.69
CA SER A 65 -2.86 -3.88 -23.53
C SER A 65 -1.49 -3.23 -23.68
N LYS A 66 -1.32 -1.97 -23.22
CA LYS A 66 -0.10 -1.16 -23.43
C LYS A 66 0.57 -0.76 -22.13
N SER A 67 -0.14 -0.78 -21.01
CA SER A 67 0.39 -0.33 -19.74
C SER A 67 -0.30 -0.99 -18.55
N ALA A 68 0.44 -1.11 -17.45
CA ALA A 68 -0.10 -1.41 -16.13
C ALA A 68 0.29 -0.30 -15.16
N SER A 69 -0.65 0.06 -14.29
CA SER A 69 -0.49 1.11 -13.30
C SER A 69 -0.85 0.59 -11.92
N VAL A 70 0.01 0.84 -10.96
CA VAL A 70 -0.26 0.57 -9.54
C VAL A 70 -0.61 1.87 -8.84
N GLY A 71 -1.73 1.86 -8.12
CA GLY A 71 -2.23 2.98 -7.34
C GLY A 71 -2.18 2.68 -5.86
N LEU A 72 -1.30 3.36 -5.13
CA LEU A 72 -1.18 3.28 -3.67
C LEU A 72 -1.97 4.42 -3.00
N VAL A 73 -2.76 4.07 -2.00
CA VAL A 73 -3.52 5.01 -1.18
C VAL A 73 -3.16 4.81 0.29
N LEU A 74 -2.48 5.79 0.88
CA LEU A 74 -2.11 5.71 2.29
C LEU A 74 -3.32 5.88 3.23
N GLY A 75 -3.31 5.10 4.31
CA GLY A 75 -4.35 5.03 5.34
C GLY A 75 -4.32 6.17 6.37
N GLN A 76 -3.19 6.88 6.49
CA GLN A 76 -3.03 7.98 7.45
C GLN A 76 -3.68 9.31 7.05
N ARG A 77 -3.89 10.16 8.08
CA ARG A 77 -4.34 11.56 7.92
C ARG A 77 -3.24 12.39 7.24
N GLY A 78 -3.39 12.50 5.93
CA GLY A 78 -2.44 13.08 4.98
C GLY A 78 -2.81 12.65 3.55
N ARG A 79 -3.53 11.53 3.44
CA ARG A 79 -4.34 11.14 2.26
C ARG A 79 -3.56 11.17 0.93
N ARG A 80 -2.29 10.78 0.94
CA ARG A 80 -1.50 10.69 -0.28
C ARG A 80 -2.03 9.56 -1.18
N VAL A 81 -2.11 9.86 -2.47
CA VAL A 81 -2.36 8.90 -3.54
C VAL A 81 -1.12 8.94 -4.43
N ILE A 82 -0.53 7.78 -4.70
CA ILE A 82 0.65 7.64 -5.54
C ILE A 82 0.30 6.68 -6.67
N VAL A 83 0.68 7.02 -7.90
CA VAL A 83 0.46 6.17 -9.07
C VAL A 83 1.78 6.01 -9.81
N HIS A 84 2.16 4.77 -10.10
CA HIS A 84 3.23 4.44 -11.03
C HIS A 84 2.64 3.69 -12.22
N THR A 85 3.09 4.02 -13.43
CA THR A 85 2.65 3.40 -14.68
C THR A 85 3.88 2.84 -15.39
N PHE A 86 3.73 1.60 -15.88
CA PHE A 86 4.77 0.85 -16.56
C PHE A 86 4.24 0.47 -17.96
N PRO A 87 4.96 0.77 -19.04
CA PRO A 87 4.63 0.24 -20.36
C PRO A 87 4.67 -1.29 -20.38
N ILE A 88 3.95 -1.90 -21.31
CA ILE A 88 3.95 -3.35 -21.57
C ILE A 88 4.51 -3.61 -22.96
N GLY A 89 5.51 -4.48 -23.05
CA GLY A 89 6.13 -4.93 -24.30
C GLY A 89 7.22 -4.01 -24.85
N ASP A 90 7.62 -2.99 -24.10
CA ASP A 90 8.74 -2.12 -24.48
C ASP A 90 10.07 -2.74 -24.02
N PRO A 91 11.18 -2.58 -24.78
CA PRO A 91 12.48 -3.16 -24.41
C PRO A 91 13.22 -2.36 -23.32
N SER A 92 12.49 -1.72 -22.40
CA SER A 92 13.04 -0.86 -21.35
C SER A 92 12.95 -1.52 -19.98
N GLN A 93 13.82 -1.08 -19.06
CA GLN A 93 13.88 -1.60 -17.69
C GLN A 93 12.62 -1.30 -16.87
N ASP A 94 11.92 -0.22 -17.21
CA ASP A 94 10.64 0.19 -16.66
C ASP A 94 9.43 -0.41 -17.40
N SER A 95 9.63 -1.47 -18.20
CA SER A 95 8.53 -2.16 -18.89
C SER A 95 8.27 -3.57 -18.36
N LEU A 96 6.99 -3.91 -18.30
CA LEU A 96 6.51 -5.28 -18.14
C LEU A 96 6.60 -6.03 -19.47
N CYS A 97 6.90 -7.32 -19.42
CA CYS A 97 7.02 -8.12 -20.65
C CYS A 97 5.68 -8.38 -21.34
N ALA A 98 4.63 -8.63 -20.58
CA ALA A 98 3.33 -9.02 -21.11
C ALA A 98 2.19 -8.64 -20.14
N ALA A 99 0.99 -8.63 -20.68
CA ALA A 99 -0.27 -8.56 -19.94
C ALA A 99 -0.91 -9.97 -19.87
N PRO A 100 -1.75 -10.25 -18.85
CA PRO A 100 -2.06 -9.37 -17.72
C PRO A 100 -0.93 -9.28 -16.69
N ALA A 101 -0.79 -8.16 -16.01
CA ALA A 101 0.05 -8.07 -14.81
C ALA A 101 -0.74 -8.49 -13.58
N GLY A 102 -0.05 -9.01 -12.57
CA GLY A 102 -0.58 -9.25 -11.24
C GLY A 102 0.13 -8.39 -10.18
N ILE A 103 -0.52 -8.20 -9.04
CA ILE A 103 0.12 -7.67 -7.83
C ILE A 103 0.00 -8.66 -6.68
N ALA A 104 1.05 -8.77 -5.87
CA ALA A 104 1.06 -9.64 -4.70
C ALA A 104 1.85 -9.01 -3.55
N LYS A 105 1.54 -9.42 -2.32
CA LYS A 105 2.29 -8.96 -1.13
C LYS A 105 3.69 -9.56 -1.13
N GLU A 106 4.64 -8.79 -0.62
CA GLU A 106 6.02 -9.22 -0.42
C GLU A 106 6.44 -8.96 1.04
N SER A 107 7.19 -9.88 1.63
CA SER A 107 7.79 -9.69 2.95
C SER A 107 9.03 -8.81 2.81
N LEU A 108 9.23 -7.83 3.69
CA LEU A 108 10.48 -7.04 3.73
C LEU A 108 11.59 -7.70 4.57
N ASP A 109 11.47 -8.98 4.95
CA ASP A 109 12.48 -9.70 5.74
C ASP A 109 13.59 -10.32 4.87
N TYR A 110 14.17 -9.53 3.97
CA TYR A 110 15.29 -9.92 3.13
C TYR A 110 16.27 -8.74 2.93
N ASP A 111 17.43 -9.02 2.36
CA ASP A 111 18.44 -8.03 2.02
C ASP A 111 18.75 -8.15 0.52
N PRO A 112 18.31 -7.20 -0.34
CA PRO A 112 18.54 -7.26 -1.79
C PRO A 112 19.96 -6.83 -2.19
N THR A 113 20.85 -6.56 -1.23
CA THR A 113 22.17 -5.97 -1.50
C THR A 113 23.06 -6.90 -2.32
N ASP A 114 22.94 -8.23 -2.13
CA ASP A 114 23.77 -9.19 -2.86
C ASP A 114 23.36 -9.29 -4.34
N GLU A 115 22.10 -8.99 -4.67
CA GLU A 115 21.55 -9.10 -6.02
C GLU A 115 21.59 -7.78 -6.81
N VAL A 116 21.20 -6.66 -6.21
CA VAL A 116 21.09 -5.35 -6.90
C VAL A 116 21.95 -4.24 -6.27
N GLY A 117 22.73 -4.58 -5.24
CA GLY A 117 23.48 -3.60 -4.48
C GLY A 117 22.61 -2.79 -3.52
N ALA A 118 23.23 -1.79 -2.88
CA ALA A 118 22.56 -1.00 -1.86
C ALA A 118 21.45 -0.11 -2.45
N ILE A 119 20.20 -0.41 -2.11
CA ILE A 119 19.03 0.37 -2.51
C ILE A 119 18.81 1.51 -1.53
N SER A 120 18.85 2.76 -2.02
CA SER A 120 18.74 3.92 -1.14
C SER A 120 17.38 3.99 -0.44
N GLY A 121 17.39 3.87 0.89
CA GLY A 121 16.20 4.06 1.73
C GLY A 121 15.31 2.83 1.87
N PHE A 122 15.70 1.72 1.26
CA PHE A 122 15.19 0.40 1.62
C PHE A 122 15.54 0.09 3.07
N ARG A 123 14.59 -0.50 3.80
CA ARG A 123 14.77 -0.90 5.20
C ARG A 123 14.16 -2.28 5.41
N ARG A 124 15.02 -3.28 5.60
CA ARG A 124 14.61 -4.63 5.99
C ARG A 124 13.74 -4.57 7.25
N SER A 125 12.65 -5.32 7.26
CA SER A 125 11.73 -5.37 8.39
C SER A 125 11.01 -6.72 8.47
N LYS A 126 11.04 -7.35 9.64
CA LYS A 126 10.33 -8.62 9.91
C LYS A 126 8.80 -8.48 9.90
N ALA A 127 8.32 -7.28 10.17
CA ALA A 127 6.89 -6.97 10.21
C ALA A 127 6.46 -6.08 9.03
N GLY A 128 7.42 -5.55 8.27
CA GLY A 128 7.15 -4.67 7.13
C GLY A 128 6.65 -5.47 5.94
N THR A 129 5.70 -4.88 5.22
CA THR A 129 5.13 -5.49 4.01
C THR A 129 5.38 -4.57 2.83
N ALA A 130 5.85 -5.16 1.73
CA ALA A 130 6.01 -4.58 0.41
C ALA A 130 4.97 -5.19 -0.54
N PHE A 131 5.06 -4.86 -1.82
CA PHE A 131 4.34 -5.60 -2.85
C PHE A 131 5.16 -5.68 -4.13
N ILE A 132 4.84 -6.68 -4.94
CA ILE A 132 5.42 -6.88 -6.26
C ILE A 132 4.38 -6.62 -7.35
N LEU A 133 4.85 -6.18 -8.52
CA LEU A 133 4.09 -6.11 -9.77
C LEU A 133 4.80 -6.96 -10.83
N GLY A 134 4.04 -7.84 -11.48
CA GLY A 134 4.55 -8.65 -12.58
C GLY A 134 3.66 -9.85 -12.87
N GLU A 135 3.99 -10.59 -13.91
CA GLU A 135 3.42 -11.90 -14.22
C GLU A 135 4.43 -12.71 -15.05
N GLY A 136 4.40 -14.04 -14.91
CA GLY A 136 5.13 -14.96 -15.77
C GLY A 136 6.64 -15.03 -15.49
N GLU A 137 7.42 -15.08 -16.57
CA GLU A 137 8.87 -15.40 -16.56
C GLU A 137 9.77 -14.16 -16.48
N CYS A 138 9.20 -12.96 -16.33
CA CYS A 138 9.97 -11.72 -16.28
C CYS A 138 10.23 -11.25 -14.86
N ASP A 139 11.31 -10.47 -14.69
CA ASP A 139 11.66 -9.94 -13.39
C ASP A 139 10.54 -9.06 -12.84
N LEU A 140 10.29 -9.22 -11.55
CA LEU A 140 9.25 -8.53 -10.83
C LEU A 140 9.71 -7.12 -10.50
N PHE A 141 8.78 -6.17 -10.50
CA PHE A 141 9.00 -4.88 -9.88
C PHE A 141 8.70 -5.00 -8.39
N HIS A 142 9.69 -4.73 -7.55
CA HIS A 142 9.60 -4.81 -6.09
C HIS A 142 9.37 -3.42 -5.50
N PHE A 143 8.17 -3.17 -4.98
CA PHE A 143 7.78 -1.88 -4.42
C PHE A 143 7.95 -1.86 -2.91
N PHE A 144 8.56 -0.79 -2.42
CA PHE A 144 8.80 -0.59 -0.99
C PHE A 144 8.61 0.88 -0.61
N TRP A 145 8.39 1.13 0.68
CA TRP A 145 8.41 2.49 1.19
C TRP A 145 9.83 2.97 1.42
N ASN A 146 10.26 3.95 0.64
CA ASN A 146 11.56 4.58 0.82
C ASN A 146 11.53 5.49 2.04
N THR A 147 12.19 5.04 3.10
CA THR A 147 12.26 5.74 4.39
C THR A 147 13.08 7.04 4.38
N LYS A 148 13.89 7.26 3.34
CA LYS A 148 14.64 8.52 3.15
C LYS A 148 13.79 9.58 2.45
N THR A 149 13.06 9.20 1.41
CA THR A 149 12.24 10.13 0.61
C THR A 149 10.80 10.24 1.11
N ASN A 150 10.38 9.36 2.03
CA ASN A 150 8.99 9.20 2.47
C ASN A 150 8.05 9.07 1.27
N ASN A 151 8.39 8.15 0.36
CA ASN A 151 7.62 7.90 -0.84
C ASN A 151 7.67 6.41 -1.23
N LEU A 152 6.77 6.01 -2.12
CA LEU A 152 6.84 4.72 -2.79
C LEU A 152 7.98 4.76 -3.81
N ASP A 153 8.88 3.80 -3.73
CA ASP A 153 9.91 3.53 -4.74
C ASP A 153 9.87 2.05 -5.12
N TRP A 154 10.60 1.70 -6.18
CA TRP A 154 10.68 0.34 -6.67
C TRP A 154 12.09 0.01 -7.17
N TRP A 155 12.37 -1.28 -7.29
CA TRP A 155 13.56 -1.82 -7.93
C TRP A 155 13.22 -3.09 -8.71
N ARG A 156 14.14 -3.54 -9.57
CA ARG A 156 14.04 -4.71 -10.44
C ARG A 156 15.46 -5.28 -10.67
N LEU A 157 15.56 -6.59 -10.95
CA LEU A 157 16.79 -7.26 -11.42
C LEU A 157 17.08 -6.99 -12.90
#